data_AF-D1JEN6-F1
#
_entry.id   AF-D1JEN6-F1
#
_cell.length_a   1.000
_cell.length_b   1.000
_cell.length_c   1.000
_cell.angle_alpha   90.00
_cell.angle_beta   90.00
_cell.angle_gamma   90.00
#
_symmetry.space_group_name_H-M   'P 1'
#
loop_
_entity.id
_entity.type
_entity.pdbx_description
1 polymer ?
#
loop_
_entity_poly.entity_id
_entity_poly.type
_entity_poly.pdbx_seq_one_letter_code
_entity_poly.pdbx_strand_id
1 'polypeptide(L)'
;MKTITLEEGLDAAYPILKEQKAMLVLDLCQEIVEKAKADAGFSYAEFLDAAEKDSRFQIVASQIVGLAKTHQDKEFQKGLLNINEKKG
;
A
#
# COMPACT_ATOMS: atom_id res chain seq x y z
N MET A 1 10.81 20.13 9.59
CA MET A 1 10.49 18.93 8.79
C MET A 1 8.99 18.82 8.65
N LYS A 2 8.49 18.31 7.52
CA LYS A 2 7.07 17.94 7.40
C LYS A 2 6.89 16.56 8.02
N THR A 3 5.77 16.36 8.69
CA THR A 3 5.32 15.04 9.16
C THR A 3 4.28 14.51 8.20
N ILE A 4 4.37 13.23 7.85
CA ILE A 4 3.32 12.57 7.08
C ILE A 4 2.21 12.10 8.02
N THR A 5 0.97 12.20 7.58
CA THR A 5 -0.16 11.63 8.30
C THR A 5 -0.29 10.13 8.05
N LEU A 6 -1.07 9.43 8.88
CA LEU A 6 -1.35 8.00 8.73
C LEU A 6 -1.97 7.67 7.36
N GLU A 7 -2.91 8.50 6.90
CA GLU A 7 -3.57 8.36 5.61
C GLU A 7 -2.58 8.53 4.45
N GLU A 8 -1.72 9.55 4.51
CA GLU A 8 -0.66 9.74 3.52
C GLU A 8 0.36 8.58 3.52
N GLY A 9 0.64 8.03 4.70
CA GLY A 9 1.48 6.84 4.84
C GLY A 9 0.88 5.63 4.12
N LEU A 10 -0.41 5.36 4.32
CA LEU A 10 -1.11 4.27 3.64
C LEU A 10 -1.14 4.47 2.11
N ASP A 11 -1.38 5.71 1.65
CA ASP A 11 -1.37 6.00 0.22
C ASP A 11 0.03 5.87 -0.41
N ALA A 12 1.09 6.22 0.33
CA ALA A 12 2.48 6.00 -0.07
C ALA A 12 2.87 4.51 -0.04
N ALA A 13 2.29 3.72 0.85
CA ALA A 13 2.53 2.28 0.95
C ALA A 13 2.07 1.51 -0.29
N TYR A 14 0.97 1.94 -0.90
CA TYR A 14 0.36 1.26 -2.05
C TYR A 14 1.30 1.09 -3.26
N PRO A 15 1.94 2.15 -3.79
CA PRO A 15 2.89 2.01 -4.90
C PRO A 15 4.13 1.19 -4.53
N ILE A 16 4.64 1.32 -3.29
CA ILE A 16 5.80 0.53 -2.81
C ILE A 16 5.46 -0.96 -2.84
N LEU A 17 4.31 -1.35 -2.30
CA LEU A 17 3.85 -2.73 -2.27
C LEU A 17 3.44 -3.25 -3.65
N LYS A 18 3.08 -2.37 -4.59
CA LYS A 18 2.84 -2.75 -5.99
C LYS A 18 4.12 -3.23 -6.68
N GLU A 19 5.27 -2.67 -6.32
CA GLU A 19 6.59 -3.07 -6.83
C GLU A 19 7.16 -4.27 -6.05
N GLN A 20 7.14 -4.23 -4.71
CA GLN A 20 7.80 -5.20 -3.83
C GLN A 20 6.90 -6.40 -3.43
N LYS A 21 5.60 -6.39 -3.82
CA LYS A 21 4.52 -7.35 -3.48
C LYS A 21 4.11 -7.39 -2.00
N ALA A 22 5.07 -7.59 -1.10
CA ALA A 22 4.86 -7.62 0.34
C ALA A 22 6.17 -7.39 1.08
N MET A 23 6.13 -6.69 2.20
CA MET A 23 7.31 -6.42 3.02
C MET A 23 6.94 -6.24 4.49
N LEU A 24 7.94 -6.24 5.38
CA LEU A 24 7.71 -6.00 6.81
C LEU A 24 7.24 -4.55 7.04
N VAL A 25 6.35 -4.37 8.01
CA VAL A 25 5.79 -3.05 8.35
C VAL A 25 6.88 -2.03 8.72
N LEU A 26 7.97 -2.48 9.33
CA LEU A 26 9.12 -1.63 9.68
C LEU A 26 9.82 -1.11 8.43
N ASP A 27 10.17 -2.01 7.50
CA ASP A 27 10.82 -1.64 6.23
C ASP A 27 9.88 -0.78 5.38
N LEU A 28 8.59 -1.09 5.36
CA LEU A 28 7.59 -0.30 4.63
C LEU A 28 7.49 1.12 5.16
N CYS A 29 7.36 1.28 6.48
CA CYS A 29 7.31 2.60 7.11
C CYS A 29 8.61 3.38 6.89
N GLN A 30 9.76 2.70 6.90
CA GLN A 30 11.05 3.31 6.58
C GLN A 30 11.10 3.79 5.13
N GLU A 31 10.72 2.97 4.15
CA GLU A 31 10.66 3.39 2.75
C GLU A 31 9.71 4.58 2.53
N ILE A 32 8.58 4.59 3.24
CA ILE A 32 7.61 5.68 3.16
C ILE A 32 8.25 7.00 3.62
N VAL A 33 8.90 7.04 4.79
CA VAL A 33 9.52 8.29 5.29
C VAL A 33 10.70 8.72 4.42
N GLU A 34 11.47 7.77 3.88
CA GLU A 34 12.59 8.06 2.97
C GLU A 34 12.11 8.65 1.65
N LYS A 35 11.08 8.05 1.03
CA LYS A 35 10.49 8.55 -0.23
C LYS A 35 9.75 9.87 -0.02
N ALA A 36 9.01 10.02 1.08
CA ALA A 36 8.29 11.24 1.41
C ALA A 36 9.20 12.38 1.90
N LYS A 37 10.46 12.08 2.27
CA LYS A 37 11.41 13.02 2.89
C LYS A 37 10.79 13.75 4.08
N ALA A 38 10.04 13.01 4.89
CA ALA A 38 9.19 13.52 5.95
C ALA A 38 9.13 12.52 7.10
N ASP A 39 8.99 13.02 8.32
CA ASP A 39 8.92 12.19 9.52
C ASP A 39 7.56 11.49 9.63
N ALA A 40 7.54 10.28 10.19
CA ALA A 40 6.30 9.56 10.46
C ALA A 40 5.54 10.24 11.61
N GLY A 41 4.35 10.76 11.31
CA GLY A 41 3.40 11.26 12.32
C GLY A 41 2.57 10.16 12.98
N PHE A 42 2.95 8.89 12.78
CA PHE A 42 2.25 7.70 13.26
C PHE A 42 3.25 6.64 13.73
N SER A 43 2.82 5.77 14.62
CA SER A 43 3.57 4.59 15.04
C SER A 43 3.39 3.40 14.09
N TYR A 44 4.32 2.45 14.12
CA TYR A 44 4.20 1.19 13.36
C TYR A 44 2.93 0.41 13.71
N ALA A 45 2.49 0.47 14.97
CA ALA A 45 1.27 -0.20 15.43
C ALA A 45 0.01 0.47 14.87
N GLU A 46 -0.05 1.81 14.84
CA GLU A 46 -1.15 2.55 14.22
C GLU A 46 -1.22 2.29 12.71
N PHE A 47 -0.06 2.25 12.05
CA PHE A 47 0.00 1.87 10.64
C PHE A 47 -0.54 0.47 10.40
N LEU A 48 -0.12 -0.51 11.21
CA LEU A 48 -0.57 -1.89 11.07
C LEU A 48 -2.08 -2.03 11.31
N ASP A 49 -2.61 -1.41 12.36
CA ASP A 49 -4.04 -1.42 12.69
C ASP A 49 -4.89 -0.77 11.58
N ALA A 50 -4.39 0.33 11.01
CA ALA A 50 -5.07 0.98 9.89
C ALA A 50 -4.96 0.18 8.59
N ALA A 51 -3.81 -0.42 8.30
CA ALA A 51 -3.60 -1.29 7.15
C ALA A 51 -4.43 -2.58 7.24
N GLU A 52 -4.70 -3.10 8.43
CA GLU A 52 -5.59 -4.25 8.63
C GLU A 52 -7.05 -3.93 8.29
N LYS A 53 -7.48 -2.69 8.58
CA LYS A 53 -8.83 -2.20 8.27
C LYS A 53 -9.00 -1.77 6.81
N ASP A 54 -7.90 -1.49 6.13
CA ASP A 54 -7.92 -1.03 4.75
C ASP A 54 -7.94 -2.22 3.77
N SER A 55 -9.05 -2.30 3.02
CA SER A 55 -9.31 -3.36 2.04
C SER A 55 -8.27 -3.50 0.91
N ARG A 56 -7.39 -2.50 0.72
CA ARG A 56 -6.30 -2.54 -0.25
C ARG A 56 -5.16 -3.43 0.20
N PHE A 57 -4.97 -3.59 1.51
CA PHE A 57 -3.85 -4.32 2.07
C PHE A 57 -4.28 -5.67 2.63
N GLN A 58 -3.31 -6.56 2.75
CA GLN A 58 -3.42 -7.81 3.49
C GLN A 58 -2.25 -7.87 4.47
N ILE A 59 -2.55 -8.17 5.73
CA ILE A 59 -1.54 -8.39 6.76
C ILE A 59 -1.30 -9.90 6.87
N VAL A 60 -0.03 -10.31 6.75
CA VAL A 60 0.42 -11.70 6.89
C VAL A 60 1.35 -11.78 8.10
N ALA A 61 1.19 -12.83 8.90
CA ALA A 61 2.01 -13.07 10.09
C ALA A 61 2.11 -11.86 11.05
N SER A 62 1.04 -11.04 11.12
CA SER A 62 0.93 -9.84 11.98
C SER A 62 1.99 -8.75 11.78
N GLN A 63 2.84 -8.86 10.75
CA GLN A 63 4.02 -8.01 10.59
C GLN A 63 4.34 -7.69 9.13
N ILE A 64 3.87 -8.53 8.20
CA ILE A 64 4.11 -8.39 6.77
C ILE A 64 2.89 -7.74 6.14
N VAL A 65 3.07 -6.60 5.49
CA VAL A 65 2.03 -5.88 4.76
C VAL A 65 2.21 -6.17 3.28
N GLY A 66 1.14 -6.59 2.60
CA GLY A 66 1.10 -6.76 1.16
C GLY A 66 -0.17 -6.19 0.56
N LEU A 67 -0.30 -6.24 -0.76
CA LEU A 67 -1.56 -5.89 -1.43
C LEU A 67 -2.55 -7.06 -1.38
N ALA A 68 -3.82 -6.78 -1.09
CA ALA A 68 -4.87 -7.79 -1.14
C ALA A 68 -5.04 -8.31 -2.59
N LYS A 69 -5.07 -9.64 -2.77
CA LYS A 69 -5.19 -10.28 -4.10
C LYS A 69 -6.39 -9.80 -4.91
N THR A 70 -7.51 -9.48 -4.24
CA THR A 70 -8.72 -8.95 -4.87
C THR A 70 -8.51 -7.57 -5.52
N HIS A 71 -7.53 -6.80 -5.04
CA HIS A 71 -7.19 -5.49 -5.60
C HIS A 71 -6.28 -5.60 -6.83
N GLN A 72 -5.33 -6.55 -6.84
CA GLN A 72 -4.51 -6.83 -8.03
C GLN A 72 -5.36 -7.34 -9.21
N ASP A 73 -6.36 -8.19 -8.94
CA ASP A 73 -7.20 -8.77 -9.99
C ASP A 73 -8.17 -7.74 -10.62
N LYS A 74 -8.69 -6.79 -9.82
CA LYS A 74 -9.58 -5.73 -10.32
C LYS A 74 -8.89 -4.76 -11.28
N GLU A 75 -7.62 -4.41 -11.02
CA GLU A 75 -6.82 -3.59 -11.94
C GLU A 75 -6.52 -4.34 -13.25
N PHE A 76 -6.21 -5.64 -13.15
CA PHE A 76 -5.98 -6.49 -14.32
C PHE A 76 -7.24 -6.66 -15.19
N GLN A 77 -8.39 -6.90 -14.57
CA GLN A 77 -9.68 -7.04 -15.27
C GLN A 77 -10.13 -5.72 -15.94
N LYS A 78 -9.93 -4.56 -15.30
CA LYS A 78 -10.17 -3.25 -15.93
C LYS A 78 -9.28 -3.01 -17.15
N GLY A 79 -8.02 -3.44 -17.09
CA GLY A 79 -7.09 -3.36 -18.23
C GLY A 79 -7.57 -4.17 -19.43
N LEU A 80 -8.13 -5.37 -19.21
CA LEU A 80 -8.63 -6.25 -20.27
C LEU A 80 -9.94 -5.77 -20.90
N LEU A 81 -10.83 -5.13 -20.14
CA LEU A 81 -12.08 -4.57 -20.69
C LEU A 81 -11.82 -3.40 -21.65
N ASN A 82 -10.84 -2.54 -21.35
CA ASN A 82 -10.48 -1.40 -22.21
C ASN A 82 -9.86 -1.78 -23.56
N ILE A 83 -9.35 -3.00 -23.72
CA ILE A 83 -8.76 -3.45 -24.99
C ILE A 83 -9.84 -3.88 -25.99
N ASN A 84 -11.01 -4.32 -25.50
CA ASN A 84 -12.09 -4.80 -26.35
C ASN A 84 -13.00 -3.69 -26.88
N GLU A 85 -13.08 -2.52 -26.25
CA GLU A 85 -13.89 -1.40 -26.77
C GLU A 85 -13.24 -0.63 -27.93
N LYS A 86 -11.93 -0.79 -28.19
CA LYS A 86 -11.25 -0.17 -29.34
C LYS A 86 -11.28 -0.99 -30.64
N LYS A 87 -12.02 -2.12 -30.65
CA LYS A 87 -12.15 -3.01 -31.81
C LYS A 87 -13.60 -3.23 -32.29
N GLY A 88 -14.53 -2.39 -31.85
CA GLY A 88 -15.89 -2.31 -32.38
C GLY A 88 -16.00 -1.31 -33.51
#